data_AF-A0A7L2R1S5-F1
#
_entry.id   AF-A0A7L2R1S5-F1
#
_cell.length_a   1.000
_cell.length_b   1.000
_cell.length_c   1.000
_cell.angle_alpha   90.00
_cell.angle_beta   90.00
_cell.angle_gamma   90.00
#
_symmetry.space_group_name_H-M   'P 1'
#
loop_
_entity.id
_entity.type
_entity.pdbx_description
1 polymer ?
#
loop_
_entity_poly.entity_id
_entity_poly.type
_entity_poly.pdbx_seq_one_letter_code
_entity_poly.pdbx_strand_id
1 'polypeptide(L)'
;CEDCGKSLIGECKLHGPLIRAKDRVIPSRARLTLPHYLTLRVLELRAGNQQILGVFAKKVIQKRTQFGPYVGQLSTKLTCYDESRLVLQVLKDGGKYFLDTPNEDCGNWMMFVRLARNQEEQTLVAYQHCGEVYFTTVKVVK
;
A
#
# COMPACT_ATOMS: atom_id res chain seq x y z
N CYS A 1 -14.83 11.07 39.81
CA CYS A 1 -13.49 11.61 40.12
C CYS A 1 -12.96 10.81 41.29
N GLU A 2 -11.97 9.95 41.01
CA GLU A 2 -11.35 9.07 42.01
C GLU A 2 -10.70 9.87 43.14
N ASP A 3 -9.97 10.95 42.80
CA ASP A 3 -9.30 11.80 43.79
C ASP A 3 -10.29 12.47 44.77
N CYS A 4 -11.54 12.69 44.35
CA CYS A 4 -12.59 13.23 45.22
C CYS A 4 -13.48 12.15 45.86
N GLY A 5 -13.35 10.88 45.47
CA GLY A 5 -14.24 9.78 45.88
C GLY A 5 -15.71 9.97 45.50
N LYS A 6 -16.01 10.78 44.47
CA LYS A 6 -17.38 11.17 44.09
C LYS A 6 -17.63 10.95 42.61
N SER A 7 -18.83 10.44 42.29
CA SER A 7 -19.35 10.49 40.92
C SER A 7 -19.85 11.89 40.60
N LEU A 8 -19.44 12.43 39.47
CA LEU A 8 -19.74 13.80 39.04
C LEU A 8 -20.22 13.75 37.58
N ILE A 9 -21.20 14.57 37.23
CA ILE A 9 -21.62 14.76 35.84
C ILE A 9 -20.69 15.83 35.23
N GLY A 10 -19.89 15.44 34.23
CA GLY A 10 -18.93 16.32 33.58
C GLY A 10 -17.55 16.33 34.24
N GLU A 11 -16.87 17.46 34.16
CA GLU A 11 -15.48 17.61 34.63
C GLU A 11 -15.41 17.86 36.14
N CYS A 12 -14.32 17.40 36.77
CA CYS A 12 -14.10 17.71 38.17
C CYS A 12 -13.71 19.19 38.31
N LYS A 13 -14.42 19.96 39.13
CA LYS A 13 -14.07 21.37 39.34
C LYS A 13 -12.72 21.59 40.05
N LEU A 14 -12.24 20.58 40.79
CA LEU A 14 -10.96 20.63 41.51
C LEU A 14 -9.81 20.08 40.66
N HIS A 15 -10.00 18.91 40.04
CA HIS A 15 -8.95 18.19 39.31
C HIS A 15 -9.04 18.35 37.77
N GLY A 16 -10.03 19.10 37.30
CA GLY A 16 -10.25 19.35 35.87
C GLY A 16 -10.83 18.15 35.11
N PRO A 17 -10.74 18.20 33.76
CA PRO A 17 -11.12 17.09 32.89
C PRO A 17 -10.18 15.90 33.01
N LEU A 18 -10.69 14.71 32.63
CA LEU A 18 -9.85 13.55 32.42
C LEU A 18 -8.94 13.75 31.21
N ILE A 19 -7.66 13.40 31.36
CA ILE A 19 -6.72 13.32 30.24
C ILE A 19 -7.08 12.09 29.42
N ARG A 20 -7.64 12.29 28.23
CA ARG A 20 -7.96 11.21 27.30
C ARG A 20 -6.71 10.76 26.57
N ALA A 21 -6.32 9.50 26.78
CA ALA A 21 -5.34 8.85 25.92
C ALA A 21 -5.85 8.85 24.47
N LYS A 22 -5.02 9.30 23.53
CA LYS A 22 -5.36 9.27 22.11
C LYS A 22 -4.93 7.93 21.53
N ASP A 23 -5.83 7.28 20.81
CA ASP A 23 -5.51 6.08 20.05
C ASP A 23 -4.52 6.40 18.93
N ARG A 24 -3.65 5.43 18.65
CA ARG A 24 -2.69 5.54 17.56
C ARG A 24 -3.40 5.22 16.25
N VAL A 25 -3.28 6.09 15.26
CA VAL A 25 -3.78 5.80 13.91
C VAL A 25 -2.95 4.65 13.34
N ILE A 26 -3.61 3.54 13.02
CA ILE A 26 -2.98 2.36 12.43
C ILE A 26 -2.99 2.55 10.90
N PRO A 27 -1.82 2.53 10.24
CA PRO A 27 -1.76 2.58 8.77
C PRO A 27 -2.43 1.36 8.13
N SER A 28 -2.85 1.51 6.89
CA SER A 28 -3.43 0.42 6.08
C SER A 28 -2.48 -0.78 5.92
N ARG A 29 -3.05 -1.94 5.58
CA ARG A 29 -2.26 -3.17 5.32
C ARG A 29 -1.18 -2.96 4.26
N ALA A 30 -1.50 -2.27 3.16
CA ALA A 30 -0.53 -2.02 2.10
C ALA A 30 0.63 -1.14 2.57
N ARG A 31 0.39 -0.16 3.44
CA ARG A 31 1.47 0.68 4.01
C ARG A 31 2.33 -0.10 5.00
N LEU A 32 1.70 -0.91 5.86
CA LEU A 32 2.41 -1.71 6.87
C LEU A 32 3.27 -2.82 6.26
N THR A 33 2.91 -3.32 5.08
CA THR A 33 3.68 -4.37 4.40
C THR A 33 4.88 -3.86 3.61
N LEU A 34 5.11 -2.54 3.55
CA LEU A 34 6.24 -1.94 2.84
C LEU A 34 7.58 -2.32 3.49
N PRO A 35 8.52 -2.96 2.76
CA PRO A 35 9.84 -3.25 3.28
C PRO A 35 10.57 -1.99 3.77
N HIS A 36 11.31 -2.10 4.88
CA HIS A 36 11.95 -0.95 5.54
C HIS A 36 12.96 -0.17 4.67
N TYR A 37 13.47 -0.80 3.61
CA TYR A 37 14.42 -0.25 2.65
C TYR A 37 13.74 0.44 1.46
N LEU A 38 12.41 0.53 1.48
CA LEU A 38 11.59 1.28 0.55
C LEU A 38 10.88 2.42 1.30
N THR A 39 10.37 3.39 0.55
CA THR A 39 9.53 4.48 1.06
C THR A 39 8.46 4.84 0.04
N LEU A 40 7.30 5.30 0.53
CA LEU A 40 6.30 5.94 -0.31
C LEU A 40 6.61 7.43 -0.44
N ARG A 41 6.39 7.99 -1.63
CA ARG A 41 6.44 9.44 -1.89
C ARG A 41 5.26 9.86 -2.75
N VAL A 42 4.78 11.08 -2.56
CA VAL A 42 3.75 11.68 -3.41
C VAL A 42 4.38 12.03 -4.76
N LEU A 43 3.81 11.50 -5.84
CA LEU A 43 4.16 11.81 -7.22
C LEU A 43 3.29 12.92 -7.79
N GLU A 44 2.00 12.90 -7.44
CA GLU A 44 0.99 13.82 -7.96
C GLU A 44 -0.07 14.09 -6.88
N LEU A 45 -0.56 15.32 -6.82
CA LEU A 45 -1.72 15.72 -6.04
C LEU A 45 -2.86 16.04 -7.01
N ARG A 46 -3.97 15.31 -6.89
CA ARG A 46 -5.18 15.49 -7.69
C ARG A 46 -6.23 16.27 -6.91
N ALA A 47 -7.29 16.67 -7.61
CA ALA A 47 -8.46 17.30 -7.00
C ALA A 47 -9.01 16.45 -5.83
N GLY A 48 -9.57 17.12 -4.82
CA GLY A 48 -10.10 16.44 -3.63
C GLY A 48 -9.02 15.85 -2.70
N ASN A 49 -7.79 16.38 -2.74
CA ASN A 49 -6.65 15.92 -1.93
C ASN A 49 -6.25 14.44 -2.17
N GLN A 50 -6.59 13.89 -3.34
CA GLN A 50 -6.20 12.54 -3.70
C GLN A 50 -4.71 12.52 -4.09
N GLN A 51 -3.93 11.69 -3.38
CA GLN A 51 -2.49 11.58 -3.61
C GLN A 51 -2.17 10.34 -4.45
N ILE A 52 -1.37 10.52 -5.50
CA ILE A 52 -0.78 9.41 -6.25
C ILE A 52 0.58 9.12 -5.67
N LEU A 53 0.73 7.96 -5.02
CA LEU A 53 1.96 7.55 -4.35
C LEU A 53 2.86 6.69 -5.24
N GLY A 54 4.17 6.84 -5.16
CA GLY A 54 5.15 5.95 -5.76
C GLY A 54 6.03 5.29 -4.73
N VAL A 55 6.64 4.16 -5.09
CA VAL A 55 7.62 3.45 -4.26
C VAL A 55 9.04 3.84 -4.68
N PHE A 56 9.86 4.22 -3.70
CA PHE A 56 11.25 4.61 -3.89
C PHE A 56 12.17 3.78 -3.01
N ALA A 57 13.36 3.48 -3.53
CA ALA A 57 14.40 2.85 -2.75
C ALA A 57 15.01 3.83 -1.74
N LYS A 58 15.27 3.36 -0.52
CA LYS A 58 16.09 4.07 0.48
C LYS A 58 17.55 3.59 0.47
N LYS A 59 17.80 2.44 -0.16
CA LYS A 59 19.09 1.77 -0.27
C LYS A 59 19.18 1.16 -1.66
N VAL A 60 20.40 0.98 -2.15
CA VAL A 60 20.64 0.32 -3.44
C VAL A 60 20.05 -1.10 -3.42
N ILE A 61 19.24 -1.40 -4.44
CA ILE A 61 18.65 -2.72 -4.66
C ILE A 61 19.35 -3.34 -5.86
N GLN A 62 19.96 -4.51 -5.65
CA GLN A 62 20.69 -5.21 -6.70
C GLN A 62 19.75 -5.73 -7.78
N LYS A 63 20.29 -5.87 -9.00
CA LYS A 63 19.61 -6.57 -10.09
C LYS A 63 19.31 -8.02 -9.65
N ARG A 64 18.20 -8.60 -10.13
CA ARG A 64 17.70 -9.93 -9.77
C ARG A 64 17.15 -10.04 -8.33
N THR A 65 16.74 -8.93 -7.72
CA THR A 65 15.98 -8.93 -6.46
C THR A 65 14.51 -9.16 -6.77
N GLN A 66 13.92 -10.19 -6.19
CA GLN A 66 12.50 -10.52 -6.33
C GLN A 66 11.67 -9.88 -5.20
N PHE A 67 10.48 -9.40 -5.54
CA PHE A 67 9.44 -8.94 -4.63
C PHE A 67 8.15 -9.69 -4.90
N GLY A 68 7.43 -10.05 -3.85
CA GLY A 68 6.11 -10.65 -3.97
C GLY A 68 5.83 -11.75 -2.97
N PRO A 69 4.69 -12.45 -3.14
CA PRO A 69 3.74 -12.25 -4.25
C PRO A 69 2.99 -10.91 -4.18
N TYR A 70 2.49 -10.43 -5.33
CA TYR A 70 1.53 -9.32 -5.40
C TYR A 70 0.21 -9.78 -4.80
N VAL A 71 -0.29 -9.04 -3.81
CA VAL A 71 -1.52 -9.38 -3.11
C VAL A 71 -2.63 -8.46 -3.58
N GLY A 72 -3.76 -9.06 -4.00
CA GLY A 72 -4.96 -8.36 -4.41
C GLY A 72 -6.16 -9.31 -4.50
N GLN A 73 -7.30 -8.75 -4.90
CA GLN A 73 -8.54 -9.47 -5.12
C GLN A 73 -8.59 -10.01 -6.56
N LEU A 74 -8.87 -11.30 -6.71
CA LEU A 74 -9.14 -11.94 -8.00
C LEU A 74 -10.55 -11.62 -8.47
N SER A 75 -10.70 -11.24 -9.73
CA SER A 75 -11.98 -10.97 -10.40
C SER A 75 -11.97 -11.51 -11.82
N THR A 76 -13.12 -11.94 -12.32
CA THR A 76 -13.30 -12.33 -13.74
C THR A 76 -13.58 -11.14 -14.64
N LYS A 77 -13.85 -9.96 -14.06
CA LYS A 77 -14.14 -8.72 -14.77
C LYS A 77 -13.24 -7.60 -14.28
N LEU A 78 -12.80 -6.75 -15.19
CA LEU A 78 -12.10 -5.52 -14.84
C LEU A 78 -13.11 -4.55 -14.20
N THR A 79 -12.91 -4.23 -12.92
CA THR A 79 -13.84 -3.44 -12.11
C THR A 79 -13.53 -1.94 -12.12
N CYS A 80 -12.35 -1.52 -12.58
CA CYS A 80 -12.01 -0.11 -12.74
C CYS A 80 -11.10 0.15 -13.94
N TYR A 81 -11.22 1.34 -14.52
CA TYR A 81 -10.36 1.84 -15.60
C TYR A 81 -9.48 3.02 -15.14
N ASP A 82 -9.20 3.12 -13.84
CA ASP A 82 -8.28 4.14 -13.34
C ASP A 82 -6.85 3.79 -13.78
N GLU A 83 -6.30 4.52 -14.74
CA GLU A 83 -4.95 4.34 -15.28
C GLU A 83 -3.86 4.46 -14.23
N SER A 84 -4.16 5.08 -13.07
CA SER A 84 -3.21 5.11 -11.96
C SER A 84 -3.11 3.77 -11.24
N ARG A 85 -4.10 2.88 -11.34
CA ARG A 85 -4.11 1.61 -10.61
C ARG A 85 -3.37 0.52 -11.38
N LEU A 86 -2.57 -0.26 -10.64
CA LEU A 86 -1.90 -1.43 -11.17
C LEU A 86 -2.85 -2.63 -11.12
N VAL A 87 -3.54 -2.90 -12.24
CA VAL A 87 -4.35 -4.11 -12.39
C VAL A 87 -3.60 -5.11 -13.26
N LEU A 88 -3.43 -6.34 -12.77
CA LEU A 88 -2.66 -7.37 -13.45
C LEU A 88 -3.56 -8.47 -13.98
N GLN A 89 -3.37 -8.89 -15.22
CA GLN A 89 -4.02 -10.08 -15.74
C GLN A 89 -3.21 -11.32 -15.35
N VAL A 90 -3.87 -12.35 -14.82
CA VAL A 90 -3.25 -13.59 -14.34
C VAL A 90 -3.97 -14.82 -14.89
N LEU A 91 -3.22 -15.89 -15.12
CA LEU A 91 -3.75 -17.19 -15.53
C LEU A 91 -3.78 -18.12 -14.32
N LYS A 92 -4.96 -18.56 -13.90
CA LYS A 92 -5.11 -19.44 -12.73
C LYS A 92 -6.14 -20.50 -13.03
N ASP A 93 -5.84 -21.77 -12.70
CA ASP A 93 -6.75 -22.90 -12.89
C ASP A 93 -7.33 -23.01 -14.32
N GLY A 94 -6.53 -22.67 -15.33
CA GLY A 94 -6.94 -22.66 -16.75
C GLY A 94 -7.79 -21.46 -17.18
N GLY A 95 -8.16 -20.56 -16.25
CA GLY A 95 -8.92 -19.34 -16.51
C GLY A 95 -8.06 -18.08 -16.52
N LYS A 96 -8.59 -17.02 -17.16
CA LYS A 96 -8.03 -15.65 -17.12
C LYS A 96 -8.77 -14.84 -16.06
N TYR A 97 -8.00 -14.22 -15.18
CA TYR A 97 -8.51 -13.37 -14.11
C TYR A 97 -7.77 -12.03 -14.08
N PHE A 98 -8.36 -11.06 -13.42
CA PHE A 98 -7.73 -9.79 -13.07
C PHE A 98 -7.44 -9.79 -11.57
N LEU A 99 -6.23 -9.40 -11.21
CA LEU A 99 -5.77 -9.22 -9.85
C LEU A 99 -5.72 -7.72 -9.57
N ASP A 100 -6.60 -7.26 -8.69
CA ASP A 100 -6.87 -5.84 -8.47
C ASP A 100 -6.80 -5.48 -6.98
N THR A 101 -6.46 -4.24 -6.67
CA THR A 101 -6.37 -3.69 -5.31
C THR A 101 -7.20 -2.40 -5.22
N PRO A 102 -8.50 -2.47 -4.87
CA PRO A 102 -9.40 -1.32 -4.86
C PRO A 102 -9.13 -0.29 -3.76
N ASN A 103 -8.52 -0.72 -2.67
CA ASN A 103 -8.09 0.14 -1.58
C ASN A 103 -6.84 -0.46 -0.92
N GLU A 104 -6.23 0.32 -0.03
CA GLU A 104 -4.97 -0.04 0.64
C GLU A 104 -5.10 -1.20 1.64
N ASP A 105 -6.32 -1.67 1.95
CA ASP A 105 -6.55 -2.81 2.85
C ASP A 105 -6.68 -4.14 2.09
N CYS A 106 -7.00 -4.08 0.79
CA CYS A 106 -7.14 -5.26 -0.07
C CYS A 106 -5.81 -5.79 -0.62
N GLY A 107 -4.70 -5.07 -0.45
CA GLY A 107 -3.43 -5.38 -1.10
C GLY A 107 -2.21 -5.30 -0.19
N ASN A 108 -1.03 -5.48 -0.80
CA ASN A 108 0.25 -5.17 -0.18
C ASN A 108 0.87 -3.92 -0.81
N TRP A 109 2.02 -3.50 -0.30
CA TRP A 109 2.74 -2.31 -0.77
C TRP A 109 3.00 -2.27 -2.28
N MET A 110 3.01 -3.41 -2.98
CA MET A 110 3.28 -3.46 -4.41
C MET A 110 2.20 -2.75 -5.23
N MET A 111 1.01 -2.52 -4.68
CA MET A 111 -0.05 -1.71 -5.31
C MET A 111 0.37 -0.25 -5.59
N PHE A 112 1.39 0.24 -4.88
CA PHE A 112 1.93 1.59 -5.06
C PHE A 112 3.03 1.67 -6.14
N VAL A 113 3.45 0.53 -6.70
CA VAL A 113 4.43 0.49 -7.81
C VAL A 113 3.77 1.06 -9.06
N ARG A 114 4.50 1.91 -9.80
CA ARG A 114 4.01 2.56 -11.01
C ARG A 114 4.53 1.88 -12.26
N LEU A 115 3.71 1.92 -13.30
CA LEU A 115 4.11 1.50 -14.64
C LEU A 115 5.20 2.45 -15.15
N ALA A 116 6.23 1.87 -15.77
CA ALA A 116 7.25 2.66 -16.44
C ALA A 116 6.69 3.23 -17.75
N ARG A 117 7.04 4.49 -18.05
CA ARG A 117 6.58 5.17 -19.28
C ARG A 117 7.40 4.77 -20.50
N ASN A 118 8.61 4.29 -20.27
CA ASN A 118 9.58 3.88 -21.28
C ASN A 118 10.55 2.84 -20.68
N GLN A 119 11.37 2.23 -21.55
CA GLN A 119 12.34 1.21 -21.15
C GLN A 119 13.48 1.77 -20.28
N GLU A 120 13.81 3.06 -20.45
CA GLU A 120 14.85 3.74 -19.67
C GLU A 120 14.46 3.89 -18.19
N GLU A 121 13.18 4.11 -17.90
CA GLU A 121 12.63 4.18 -16.55
C GLU A 121 12.36 2.80 -15.95
N GLN A 122 12.15 1.78 -16.79
CA GLN A 122 11.78 0.44 -16.33
C GLN A 122 12.88 -0.21 -15.47
N THR A 123 12.60 -0.39 -14.18
CA THR A 123 13.51 -1.05 -13.22
C THR A 123 13.07 -2.45 -12.83
N LEU A 124 11.78 -2.76 -13.01
CA LEU A 124 11.15 -4.03 -12.62
C LEU A 124 10.48 -4.69 -13.83
N VAL A 125 10.45 -6.02 -13.82
CA VAL A 125 9.55 -6.82 -14.66
C VAL A 125 8.60 -7.61 -13.77
N ALA A 126 7.33 -7.68 -14.16
CA ALA A 126 6.34 -8.52 -13.51
C ALA A 126 6.21 -9.84 -14.26
N TYR A 127 6.12 -10.96 -13.54
CA TYR A 127 5.88 -12.28 -14.12
C TYR A 127 5.04 -13.13 -13.18
N GLN A 128 4.39 -14.13 -13.76
CA GLN A 128 3.62 -15.11 -13.01
C GLN A 128 4.46 -16.36 -12.75
N HIS A 129 4.42 -16.87 -11.51
CA HIS A 129 5.05 -18.12 -11.10
C HIS A 129 4.13 -18.84 -10.11
N CYS A 130 3.86 -20.13 -10.36
CA CYS A 130 2.98 -20.95 -9.51
C CYS A 130 1.62 -20.31 -9.18
N GLY A 131 1.01 -19.61 -10.15
CA GLY A 131 -0.30 -18.98 -9.99
C GLY A 131 -0.27 -17.60 -9.32
N GLU A 132 0.89 -17.12 -8.88
CA GLU A 132 1.07 -15.81 -8.23
C GLU A 132 1.97 -14.89 -9.05
N VAL A 133 1.92 -13.58 -8.77
CA VAL A 133 2.70 -12.58 -9.51
C VAL A 133 3.83 -12.03 -8.66
N TYR A 134 5.03 -11.98 -9.24
CA TYR A 134 6.23 -11.46 -8.61
C TYR A 134 6.86 -10.39 -9.49
N PHE A 135 7.51 -9.41 -8.86
CA PHE A 135 8.30 -8.40 -9.56
C PHE A 135 9.78 -8.69 -9.36
N THR A 136 10.62 -8.49 -10.37
CA THR A 136 12.07 -8.65 -10.22
C THR A 136 12.82 -7.49 -10.85
N THR A 137 13.86 -7.02 -10.17
CA THR A 137 14.71 -5.94 -10.67
C THR A 137 15.53 -6.40 -11.87
N VAL A 138 15.40 -5.68 -13.00
CA VAL A 138 16.15 -5.94 -14.24
C VAL A 138 17.43 -5.10 -14.36
N LYS A 139 17.58 -4.12 -13.47
CA LYS A 139 18.77 -3.30 -13.26
C LYS A 139 18.87 -2.87 -11.80
N VAL A 140 20.00 -2.30 -11.42
CA VAL A 140 20.20 -1.76 -10.07
C VAL A 140 19.25 -0.59 -9.85
N VAL A 141 18.53 -0.59 -8.72
CA VAL A 141 17.69 0.54 -8.29
C VAL A 141 18.46 1.34 -7.25
N LYS A 142 18.58 2.66 -7.46
CA LYS A 142 19.31 3.57 -6.58
C LYS A 142 18.35 4.38 -5.72
#